data_AF-A0A2H1KMX6-F1
#
_entry.id   AF-A0A2H1KMX6-F1
#
_cell.length_a   1.000
_cell.length_b   1.000
_cell.length_c   1.000
_cell.angle_alpha   90.00
_cell.angle_beta   90.00
_cell.angle_gamma   90.00
#
_symmetry.space_group_name_H-M   'P 1'
#
loop_
_entity.id
_entity.type
_entity.pdbx_description
1 polymer ?
#
loop_
_entity_poly.entity_id
_entity_poly.type
_entity_poly.pdbx_seq_one_letter_code
_entity_poly.pdbx_strand_id
1 'polypeptide(L)'
;MPENHEAPVRTVSERDGRIDGLVACIAIASAVVLVGMLVDIPGLIFCMVPVLVGLFMYLSSHKNGETSKKVTWVIISYTFVMLVLFALMYFGQSGSGTFGGLPISMGILLYIAWPFSAISAGLLYAWVYRTWLSRNVDGPRLAVATGEE
;
A
#
# COMPACT_ATOMS: atom_id res chain seq x y z
N MET A 1 -20.10 47.39 -19.09
CA MET A 1 -19.51 46.76 -17.89
C MET A 1 -19.25 45.31 -18.24
N PRO A 2 -17.99 44.88 -18.37
CA PRO A 2 -17.68 43.46 -18.58
C PRO A 2 -17.86 42.71 -17.25
N GLU A 3 -18.68 41.67 -17.28
CA GLU A 3 -18.87 40.71 -16.20
C GLU A 3 -17.55 39.93 -16.01
N ASN A 4 -16.80 40.25 -14.95
CA ASN A 4 -15.70 39.41 -14.50
C ASN A 4 -16.31 38.11 -13.95
N HIS A 5 -16.38 37.08 -14.78
CA HIS A 5 -16.51 35.70 -14.33
C HIS A 5 -15.23 35.34 -13.56
N GLU A 6 -15.21 35.67 -12.28
CA GLU A 6 -14.22 35.17 -11.34
C GLU A 6 -14.38 33.65 -11.28
N ALA A 7 -13.43 32.94 -11.91
CA ALA A 7 -13.35 31.49 -11.80
C ALA A 7 -13.30 31.13 -10.30
N PRO A 8 -14.09 30.14 -9.84
CA PRO A 8 -14.13 29.79 -8.43
C PRO A 8 -12.71 29.45 -7.97
N VAL A 9 -12.19 30.22 -7.01
CA VAL A 9 -10.90 29.98 -6.37
C VAL A 9 -10.94 28.56 -5.83
N ARG A 10 -10.24 27.65 -6.50
CA ARG A 10 -10.17 26.23 -6.13
C ARG A 10 -9.39 26.20 -4.81
N THR A 11 -10.10 26.18 -3.70
CA THR A 11 -9.50 26.00 -2.38
C THR A 11 -8.86 24.61 -2.39
N VAL A 12 -7.54 24.56 -2.54
CA VAL A 12 -6.78 23.31 -2.43
C VAL A 12 -7.04 22.79 -1.03
N SER A 13 -7.89 21.77 -0.93
CA SER A 13 -8.20 21.12 0.33
C SER A 13 -6.89 20.54 0.88
N GLU A 14 -6.66 20.67 2.18
CA GLU A 14 -5.49 20.07 2.85
C GLU A 14 -5.38 18.54 2.57
N ARG A 15 -6.51 17.92 2.20
CA ARG A 15 -6.61 16.54 1.73
C ARG A 15 -5.93 16.31 0.38
N ASP A 16 -6.03 17.26 -0.55
CA ASP A 16 -5.43 17.19 -1.88
C ASP A 16 -3.90 17.28 -1.80
N GLY A 17 -3.37 18.16 -0.95
CA GLY A 17 -1.92 18.28 -0.75
C GLY A 17 -1.27 17.01 -0.15
N ARG A 18 -1.99 16.28 0.71
CA ARG A 18 -1.50 15.00 1.26
C ARG A 18 -1.55 13.87 0.23
N ILE A 19 -2.54 13.87 -0.66
CA ILE A 19 -2.64 12.92 -1.78
C ILE A 19 -1.51 13.20 -2.77
N ASP A 20 -1.27 14.46 -3.13
CA ASP A 20 -0.16 14.85 -4.01
C ASP A 20 1.20 14.44 -3.42
N GLY A 21 1.40 14.61 -2.11
CA GLY A 21 2.60 14.13 -1.42
C GLY A 21 2.77 12.61 -1.49
N LEU A 22 1.69 11.84 -1.37
CA LEU A 22 1.72 10.37 -1.52
C LEU A 22 2.04 9.95 -2.96
N VAL A 23 1.46 10.63 -3.94
CA VAL A 23 1.75 10.39 -5.35
C VAL A 23 3.21 10.73 -5.66
N ALA A 24 3.74 11.82 -5.11
CA ALA A 24 5.16 12.16 -5.21
C ALA A 24 6.05 11.08 -4.57
N CYS A 25 5.70 10.57 -3.39
CA CYS A 25 6.42 9.45 -2.77
C CYS A 25 6.40 8.18 -3.63
N ILE A 26 5.26 7.85 -4.25
CA ILE A 26 5.15 6.71 -5.18
C ILE A 26 6.04 6.93 -6.41
N ALA A 27 6.04 8.14 -6.97
CA ALA A 27 6.88 8.49 -8.10
C ALA A 27 8.38 8.39 -7.75
N ILE A 28 8.77 8.88 -6.57
CA ILE A 28 10.16 8.77 -6.06
C ILE A 28 10.53 7.30 -5.86
N ALA A 29 9.69 6.50 -5.19
CA ALA A 29 9.94 5.07 -5.00
C ALA A 29 10.08 4.34 -6.34
N SER A 30 9.25 4.69 -7.33
CA SER A 30 9.33 4.14 -8.69
C SER A 30 10.62 4.56 -9.40
N ALA A 31 11.05 5.81 -9.25
CA ALA A 31 12.33 6.27 -9.79
C ALA A 31 13.51 5.52 -9.14
N VAL A 32 13.45 5.26 -7.82
CA VAL A 32 14.48 4.47 -7.12
C VAL A 32 14.52 3.03 -7.63
N VAL A 33 13.38 2.39 -7.91
CA VAL A 33 13.35 1.07 -8.57
C VAL A 33 14.02 1.12 -9.93
N LEU A 34 13.72 2.15 -10.72
CA LEU A 34 14.27 2.32 -12.07
C LEU A 34 15.79 2.53 -12.04
N VAL A 35 16.29 3.33 -11.09
CA VAL A 35 17.73 3.45 -10.81
C VAL A 35 18.32 2.12 -10.36
N GLY A 36 17.62 1.38 -9.49
CA GLY A 36 18.03 0.04 -9.06
C GLY A 36 18.19 -0.94 -10.22
N MET A 37 17.31 -0.88 -11.22
CA MET A 37 17.44 -1.64 -12.47
C MET A 37 18.61 -1.16 -13.32
N LEU A 38 18.86 0.15 -13.39
CA LEU A 38 19.94 0.72 -14.19
C LEU A 38 21.34 0.34 -13.66
N VAL A 39 21.47 0.23 -12.34
CA VAL A 39 22.73 -0.09 -11.64
C VAL A 39 22.84 -1.59 -11.32
N ASP A 40 21.85 -2.40 -11.73
CA ASP A 40 21.78 -3.85 -11.47
C ASP A 40 21.96 -4.20 -9.98
N ILE A 41 21.28 -3.45 -9.11
CA ILE A 41 21.26 -3.70 -7.67
C ILE A 41 19.94 -4.41 -7.33
N PRO A 42 19.90 -5.76 -7.32
CA PRO A 42 18.67 -6.51 -7.08
C PRO A 42 18.03 -6.17 -5.73
N GLY A 43 18.83 -5.90 -4.69
CA GLY A 43 18.31 -5.51 -3.38
C GLY A 43 17.46 -4.23 -3.39
N LEU A 44 17.80 -3.27 -4.26
CA LEU A 44 17.04 -2.02 -4.38
C LEU A 44 15.66 -2.26 -5.00
N ILE A 45 15.59 -3.15 -5.99
CA ILE A 45 14.34 -3.53 -6.66
C ILE A 45 13.46 -4.31 -5.69
N PHE A 46 14.01 -5.35 -5.06
CA PHE A 46 13.25 -6.23 -4.17
C PHE A 46 12.71 -5.51 -2.93
N CYS A 47 13.49 -4.65 -2.29
CA CYS A 47 13.05 -3.94 -1.09
C CYS A 47 12.02 -2.83 -1.37
N MET A 48 12.00 -2.27 -2.58
CA MET A 48 11.06 -1.20 -2.95
C MET A 48 9.66 -1.70 -3.31
N VAL A 49 9.51 -2.96 -3.73
CA VAL A 49 8.20 -3.58 -4.01
C VAL A 49 7.24 -3.51 -2.81
N PRO A 50 7.59 -3.98 -1.60
CA PRO A 50 6.69 -3.88 -0.45
C PRO A 50 6.42 -2.43 -0.04
N VAL A 51 7.39 -1.52 -0.21
CA VAL A 51 7.21 -0.08 0.04
C VAL A 51 6.14 0.52 -0.89
N LEU A 52 6.19 0.18 -2.18
CA LEU A 52 5.18 0.60 -3.16
C LEU A 52 3.80 0.06 -2.79
N VAL A 53 3.69 -1.22 -2.44
CA VAL A 53 2.42 -1.83 -1.99
C VAL A 53 1.86 -1.09 -0.76
N GLY A 54 2.72 -0.77 0.22
CA GLY A 54 2.34 0.01 1.40
C GLY A 54 1.85 1.41 1.06
N LEU A 55 2.54 2.11 0.15
CA LEU A 55 2.14 3.43 -0.33
C LEU A 55 0.79 3.39 -1.07
N PHE A 56 0.56 2.39 -1.92
CA PHE A 56 -0.72 2.22 -2.60
C PHE A 56 -1.87 1.92 -1.62
N MET A 57 -1.64 1.06 -0.62
CA MET A 57 -2.63 0.82 0.43
C MET A 57 -2.93 2.09 1.23
N TYR A 58 -1.91 2.88 1.55
CA TYR A 58 -2.05 4.13 2.29
C TYR A 58 -2.81 5.20 1.49
N LEU A 59 -2.50 5.33 0.19
CA LEU A 59 -3.21 6.19 -0.76
C LEU A 59 -4.69 5.78 -0.88
N SER A 60 -4.96 4.49 -1.02
CA SER A 60 -6.31 3.93 -1.08
C SER A 60 -7.13 4.24 0.17
N SER A 61 -6.51 4.13 1.35
CA SER A 61 -7.14 4.46 2.63
C SER A 61 -7.51 5.95 2.73
N HIS A 62 -6.63 6.85 2.27
CA HIS A 62 -6.87 8.31 2.37
C HIS A 62 -7.87 8.82 1.32
N LYS A 63 -7.94 8.18 0.15
CA LYS A 63 -8.90 8.55 -0.91
C LYS A 63 -10.36 8.36 -0.49
N ASN A 64 -10.64 7.40 0.39
CA ASN A 64 -12.01 7.06 0.80
C ASN A 64 -12.54 7.82 2.03
N GLY A 65 -11.76 8.73 2.64
CA GLY A 65 -12.18 9.51 3.83
C GLY A 65 -11.27 9.31 5.04
N GLU A 66 -11.72 9.75 6.23
CA GLU A 66 -10.93 9.74 7.48
C GLU A 66 -10.35 8.36 7.79
N THR A 67 -9.05 8.23 7.52
CA THR A 67 -8.31 7.01 7.82
C THR A 67 -8.22 6.86 9.33
N SER A 68 -8.85 5.81 9.86
CA SER A 68 -8.73 5.46 11.27
C SER A 68 -7.26 5.13 11.60
N LYS A 69 -6.73 5.71 12.68
CA LYS A 69 -5.35 5.45 13.17
C LYS A 69 -5.03 3.97 13.27
N LYS A 70 -6.04 3.12 13.55
CA LYS A 70 -5.91 1.66 13.58
C LYS A 70 -5.59 1.07 12.21
N VAL A 71 -6.25 1.52 11.14
CA VAL A 71 -6.03 1.02 9.77
C VAL A 71 -4.64 1.42 9.28
N THR A 72 -4.20 2.64 9.55
CA THR A 72 -2.82 3.08 9.26
C THR A 72 -1.79 2.18 9.94
N TRP A 73 -1.97 1.89 11.23
CA TRP A 73 -1.05 1.04 11.97
C TRP A 73 -0.96 -0.37 11.39
N VAL A 74 -2.07 -0.94 10.94
CA VAL A 74 -2.10 -2.27 10.32
C VAL A 74 -1.42 -2.26 8.94
N ILE A 75 -1.61 -1.22 8.13
CA ILE A 75 -0.92 -1.07 6.83
C ILE A 75 0.60 -0.96 7.04
N ILE A 76 1.03 -0.16 8.02
CA ILE A 76 2.45 0.01 8.36
C ILE A 76 3.04 -1.31 8.85
N SER A 77 2.36 -2.03 9.76
CA SER A 77 2.87 -3.31 10.26
C SER A 77 2.95 -4.37 9.16
N TYR A 78 1.95 -4.44 8.28
CA TYR A 78 1.97 -5.34 7.11
C TYR A 78 3.15 -5.02 6.18
N THR A 79 3.34 -3.74 5.86
CA THR A 79 4.44 -3.28 5.00
C THR A 79 5.80 -3.60 5.62
N PHE A 80 5.94 -3.39 6.93
CA PHE A 80 7.17 -3.68 7.67
C PHE A 80 7.48 -5.18 7.68
N VAL A 81 6.49 -6.03 7.94
CA VAL A 81 6.68 -7.50 7.91
C VAL A 81 7.12 -7.96 6.52
N MET A 82 6.48 -7.45 5.47
CA MET A 82 6.88 -7.75 4.08
C MET A 82 8.29 -7.27 3.76
N LEU A 83 8.66 -6.06 4.21
CA LEU A 83 9.99 -5.52 4.00
C LEU A 83 11.07 -6.36 4.69
N VAL A 84 10.82 -6.81 5.92
CA VAL A 84 11.72 -7.71 6.66
C VAL A 84 11.85 -9.06 5.94
N LEU A 85 10.75 -9.64 5.47
CA LEU A 85 10.76 -10.88 4.70
C LEU A 85 11.62 -10.75 3.42
N PHE A 86 11.43 -9.67 2.66
CA PHE A 86 12.21 -9.42 1.44
C PHE A 86 13.69 -9.14 1.74
N ALA A 87 14.00 -8.44 2.84
CA ALA A 87 15.37 -8.24 3.28
C ALA A 87 16.04 -9.58 3.64
N LEU A 88 15.35 -10.46 4.38
CA LEU A 88 15.86 -11.80 4.71
C LEU A 88 16.10 -12.66 3.47
N MET A 89 15.25 -12.54 2.44
CA MET A 89 15.46 -13.23 1.17
C MET A 89 16.72 -12.76 0.45
N TYR A 90 17.00 -11.45 0.46
CA TYR A 90 18.22 -10.88 -0.12
C TYR A 90 19.47 -11.37 0.62
N PHE A 91 19.48 -11.32 1.96
CA PHE A 91 20.62 -11.82 2.74
C PHE A 91 20.81 -13.34 2.59
N GLY A 92 19.72 -14.10 2.49
CA GLY A 92 19.74 -15.55 2.30
C GLY A 92 20.26 -16.00 0.93
N GLN A 93 20.37 -15.11 -0.05
CA GLN A 93 20.87 -15.42 -1.39
C GLN A 93 22.38 -15.73 -1.41
N SER A 94 23.14 -15.26 -0.42
CA SER A 94 24.60 -15.43 -0.37
C SER A 94 25.03 -16.81 0.18
N GLY A 95 24.10 -17.59 0.73
CA GLY A 95 24.37 -18.91 1.30
C GLY A 95 24.21 -20.02 0.27
N SER A 96 25.12 -21.00 0.26
CA SER A 96 25.01 -22.23 -0.56
C SER A 96 23.99 -23.24 0.00
N GLY A 97 23.19 -22.85 0.99
CA GLY A 97 22.18 -23.71 1.58
C GLY A 97 20.96 -23.86 0.69
N THR A 98 20.29 -25.00 0.82
CA THR A 98 19.02 -25.28 0.14
C THR A 98 17.89 -25.35 1.14
N PHE A 99 16.72 -24.82 0.77
CA PHE A 99 15.50 -24.86 1.57
C PHE A 99 14.40 -25.48 0.71
N GLY A 100 13.91 -26.66 1.11
CA GLY A 100 12.92 -27.42 0.34
C GLY A 100 13.40 -27.86 -1.05
N GLY A 101 14.71 -28.06 -1.25
CA GLY A 101 15.30 -28.46 -2.53
C GLY A 101 15.59 -27.29 -3.49
N LEU A 102 15.30 -26.05 -3.08
CA LEU A 102 15.55 -24.84 -3.84
C LEU A 102 16.62 -23.96 -3.15
N PRO A 103 17.27 -23.03 -3.85
CA PRO A 103 18.09 -22.00 -3.22
C PRO A 103 17.30 -21.29 -2.11
N ILE A 104 17.92 -20.96 -0.97
CA ILE A 104 17.25 -20.38 0.21
C ILE A 104 16.36 -19.18 -0.15
N SER A 105 16.84 -18.28 -1.01
CA SER A 105 16.05 -17.12 -1.47
C SER A 105 14.74 -17.53 -2.14
N MET A 106 14.77 -18.56 -2.99
CA MET A 106 13.60 -19.05 -3.71
C MET A 106 12.68 -19.89 -2.83
N GLY A 107 13.26 -20.65 -1.89
CA GLY A 107 12.51 -21.39 -0.89
C GLY A 107 11.71 -20.46 0.03
N ILE A 108 12.31 -19.37 0.52
CA ILE A 108 11.59 -18.39 1.34
C ILE A 108 10.48 -17.70 0.53
N LEU A 109 10.73 -17.40 -0.76
CA LEU A 109 9.71 -16.81 -1.63
C LEU A 109 8.47 -17.69 -1.71
N LEU A 110 8.66 -18.95 -2.12
CA LEU A 110 7.57 -19.86 -2.43
C LEU A 110 6.88 -20.41 -1.18
N TYR A 111 7.64 -20.76 -0.14
CA TYR A 111 7.09 -21.40 1.04
C TYR A 111 6.61 -20.43 2.12
N ILE A 112 7.08 -19.17 2.11
CA ILE A 112 6.77 -18.21 3.18
C ILE A 112 6.16 -16.94 2.61
N ALA A 113 6.87 -16.19 1.76
CA ALA A 113 6.43 -14.87 1.31
C ALA A 113 5.17 -14.94 0.43
N TRP A 114 5.09 -15.92 -0.46
CA TRP A 114 3.94 -16.13 -1.34
C TRP A 114 2.66 -16.53 -0.57
N PRO A 115 2.63 -17.59 0.26
CA PRO A 115 1.43 -17.92 1.02
C PRO A 115 1.08 -16.82 2.03
N PHE A 116 2.08 -16.18 2.63
CA PHE A 116 1.83 -15.03 3.49
C PHE A 116 1.15 -13.90 2.71
N SER A 117 1.68 -13.46 1.59
CA SER A 117 1.07 -12.38 0.78
C SER A 117 -0.31 -12.76 0.26
N ALA A 118 -0.50 -13.97 -0.25
CA ALA A 118 -1.79 -14.43 -0.78
C ALA A 118 -2.88 -14.48 0.30
N ILE A 119 -2.56 -14.99 1.50
CA ILE A 119 -3.54 -15.13 2.58
C ILE A 119 -3.74 -13.81 3.31
N SER A 120 -2.65 -13.16 3.73
CA SER A 120 -2.72 -11.96 4.57
C SER A 120 -3.24 -10.74 3.82
N ALA A 121 -2.97 -10.60 2.51
CA ALA A 121 -3.57 -9.51 1.73
C ALA A 121 -5.09 -9.65 1.65
N GLY A 122 -5.60 -10.87 1.40
CA GLY A 122 -7.04 -11.14 1.40
C GLY A 122 -7.69 -10.95 2.77
N LEU A 123 -7.02 -11.43 3.82
CA LEU A 123 -7.52 -11.30 5.20
C LEU A 123 -7.52 -9.84 5.68
N LEU A 124 -6.47 -9.09 5.32
CA LEU A 124 -6.36 -7.66 5.58
C LEU A 124 -7.49 -6.89 4.87
N TYR A 125 -7.72 -7.20 3.59
CA TYR A 125 -8.83 -6.61 2.84
C TYR A 125 -10.18 -6.91 3.51
N ALA A 126 -10.45 -8.17 3.84
CA ALA A 126 -11.70 -8.56 4.49
C ALA A 126 -11.89 -7.88 5.86
N TRP A 127 -10.82 -7.74 6.64
CA TRP A 127 -10.86 -7.06 7.93
C TRP A 127 -11.11 -5.56 7.79
N VAL A 128 -10.42 -4.88 6.87
CA VAL A 128 -10.64 -3.45 6.58
C VAL A 128 -12.06 -3.22 6.04
N TYR A 129 -12.54 -4.11 5.15
CA TYR A 129 -13.90 -4.08 4.66
C TYR A 129 -14.92 -4.16 5.80
N ARG A 130 -14.77 -5.16 6.69
CA ARG A 130 -15.69 -5.38 7.80
C ARG A 130 -15.68 -4.27 8.85
N THR A 131 -14.51 -3.70 9.14
CA THR A 131 -14.35 -2.74 10.25
C THR A 131 -14.59 -1.29 9.85
N TRP A 132 -14.30 -0.92 8.60
CA TRP A 132 -14.28 0.47 8.17
C TRP A 132 -15.15 0.71 6.94
N LEU A 133 -15.04 -0.12 5.90
CA LEU A 133 -15.76 0.10 4.64
C LEU A 133 -17.28 -0.12 4.79
N SER A 134 -17.70 -1.16 5.52
CA SER A 134 -19.12 -1.45 5.78
C SER A 134 -19.84 -0.33 6.54
N ARG A 135 -19.15 0.37 7.45
CA ARG A 135 -19.71 1.48 8.21
C ARG A 135 -19.91 2.73 7.36
N ASN A 136 -18.93 3.05 6.49
CA ASN A 136 -18.92 4.32 5.75
C ASN A 136 -19.58 4.23 4.37
N VAL A 137 -19.58 3.06 3.73
CA VAL A 137 -20.11 2.88 2.36
C VAL A 137 -21.51 2.27 2.37
N ASP A 138 -21.78 1.30 3.24
CA ASP A 138 -23.09 0.62 3.28
C ASP A 138 -24.09 1.35 4.19
N GLY A 139 -23.63 2.06 5.23
CA GLY A 139 -24.49 2.84 6.13
C GLY A 139 -25.42 3.84 5.42
N PRO A 140 -24.90 4.72 4.54
CA PRO A 140 -25.73 5.65 3.79
C PRO A 140 -26.66 4.95 2.78
N ARG A 141 -26.23 3.84 2.17
CA ARG A 141 -27.04 3.08 1.22
C ARG A 141 -28.17 2.33 1.89
N LEU A 142 -27.95 1.84 3.11
CA LEU A 142 -28.96 1.18 3.92
C LEU A 142 -29.97 2.19 4.46
N ALA A 143 -29.55 3.37 4.94
CA ALA A 143 -30.45 4.44 5.39
C ALA A 143 -31.38 4.94 4.27
N VAL A 144 -30.85 5.10 3.05
CA VAL A 144 -31.64 5.43 1.86
C VAL A 144 -32.59 4.29 1.47
N ALA A 145 -32.19 3.03 1.68
CA ALA A 145 -33.03 1.87 1.40
C ALA A 145 -34.10 1.61 2.48
N THR A 146 -33.89 2.05 3.72
CA THR A 146 -34.83 1.89 4.84
C THR A 146 -35.70 3.12 5.11
N GLY A 147 -35.41 4.26 4.48
CA GLY A 147 -36.29 5.44 4.51
C GLY A 147 -36.33 6.18 5.85
N GLU A 148 -35.26 6.11 6.63
CA GLU A 148 -35.12 6.86 7.88
C GLU A 148 -34.31 8.12 7.60
N GLU A 149 -35.01 9.24 7.38
CA GLU A 149 -34.46 10.61 7.37
C GLU A 149 -34.27 11.15 8.79
#